data_AF-A0A5K0VLI9-F1
#
_entry.id   AF-A0A5K0VLI9-F1
#
_cell.length_a   1.000
_cell.length_b   1.000
_cell.length_c   1.000
_cell.angle_alpha   90.00
_cell.angle_beta   90.00
_cell.angle_gamma   90.00
#
_symmetry.space_group_name_H-M   'P 1'
#
loop_
_entity.id
_entity.type
_entity.pdbx_description
1 polymer ?
#
loop_
_entity_poly.entity_id
_entity_poly.type
_entity_poly.pdbx_seq_one_letter_code
_entity_poly.pdbx_strand_id
1 'polypeptide(L)' 'PKPLQQLSGQICQICGDDVGLTVEGELFVACNECAFPVCRTCYEYERREGSQVCPQCKTRFKRLK' A
#
# COMPACT_ATOMS: atom_id res chain seq x y z
N PRO A 1 6.73 -30.05 -2.76
CA PRO A 1 7.20 -28.66 -2.61
C PRO A 1 6.01 -27.68 -2.62
N LYS A 2 5.53 -27.27 -1.45
CA LYS A 2 4.57 -26.15 -1.36
C LYS A 2 5.35 -24.89 -1.79
N PRO A 3 4.87 -24.12 -2.78
CA PRO A 3 5.57 -22.92 -3.19
C PRO A 3 5.65 -21.95 -2.00
N LEU A 4 6.78 -21.26 -1.91
CA LEU A 4 7.17 -20.28 -0.89
C LEU A 4 6.14 -19.14 -0.79
N GLN A 5 4.98 -19.36 -0.18
CA GLN A 5 3.88 -18.39 -0.20
C GLN A 5 3.86 -17.41 0.99
N GLN A 6 4.90 -17.32 1.83
CA GLN A 6 4.70 -16.64 3.10
C GLN A 6 5.89 -15.86 3.67
N LEU A 7 6.75 -15.28 2.82
CA LEU A 7 7.85 -14.45 3.34
C LEU A 7 7.74 -12.94 3.12
N SER A 8 6.90 -12.42 2.24
CA SER A 8 6.66 -10.96 2.15
C SER A 8 5.51 -10.71 1.20
N GLY A 9 4.50 -9.95 1.61
CA GLY A 9 3.41 -9.58 0.70
C GLY A 9 2.17 -9.20 1.47
N GLN A 10 2.14 -7.98 2.03
CA GLN A 10 0.86 -7.40 2.37
C GLN A 10 0.04 -7.33 1.08
N ILE A 11 -1.19 -7.83 1.10
CA ILE A 11 -2.10 -7.73 -0.05
C ILE A 11 -2.80 -6.37 0.00
N CYS A 12 -2.75 -5.64 -1.10
CA CYS A 12 -3.44 -4.37 -1.27
C CYS A 12 -4.94 -4.57 -1.08
N GLN A 13 -5.51 -3.90 -0.09
CA GLN A 13 -6.93 -4.03 0.25
C GLN A 13 -7.84 -3.20 -0.67
N ILE A 14 -7.28 -2.57 -1.71
CA ILE A 14 -8.02 -1.80 -2.72
C ILE A 14 -8.21 -2.64 -3.99
N CYS A 15 -7.14 -3.21 -4.55
CA CYS A 15 -7.20 -4.00 -5.79
C CYS A 15 -7.05 -5.53 -5.59
N GLY A 16 -6.57 -5.98 -4.43
CA GLY A 16 -6.31 -7.40 -4.16
C GLY A 16 -4.97 -7.92 -4.67
N ASP A 17 -4.15 -7.08 -5.29
CA ASP A 17 -2.78 -7.43 -5.72
C ASP A 17 -1.78 -7.32 -4.57
N ASP A 18 -0.55 -7.80 -4.79
CA ASP A 18 0.55 -7.62 -3.85
C ASP A 18 0.93 -6.13 -3.71
N VAL A 19 1.17 -5.66 -2.47
CA VAL A 19 1.64 -4.29 -2.22
C VAL A 19 3.01 -4.03 -2.84
N GLY A 20 3.82 -5.08 -2.99
CA GLY A 20 5.17 -5.02 -3.49
C GLY A 20 6.17 -4.42 -2.49
N LEU A 21 7.44 -4.55 -2.83
CA LEU A 21 8.53 -3.84 -2.17
C LEU A 21 8.82 -2.53 -2.91
N THR A 22 9.35 -1.55 -2.19
CA THR A 22 9.91 -0.33 -2.78
C THR A 22 11.16 -0.67 -3.61
N VAL A 23 11.67 0.33 -4.35
CA VAL A 23 12.91 0.19 -5.12
C VAL A 23 14.13 -0.15 -4.26
N GLU A 24 14.06 0.12 -2.96
CA GLU A 24 15.08 -0.19 -1.96
C GLU A 24 14.87 -1.56 -1.29
N GLY A 25 13.83 -2.30 -1.68
CA GLY A 25 13.50 -3.61 -1.11
C GLY A 25 12.74 -3.53 0.22
N GLU A 26 12.26 -2.36 0.63
CA GLU A 26 11.48 -2.18 1.86
C GLU A 26 9.98 -2.33 1.60
N LEU A 27 9.19 -2.66 2.63
CA LEU A 27 7.75 -2.75 2.50
C LEU A 27 7.15 -1.36 2.25
N PHE A 28 6.35 -1.19 1.20
CA PHE A 28 5.73 0.09 0.91
C PHE A 28 4.61 0.41 1.92
N VAL A 29 4.71 1.53 2.62
CA VAL A 29 3.69 2.00 3.59
C VAL A 29 3.00 3.26 3.07
N ALA A 30 1.76 3.11 2.60
CA ALA A 30 0.96 4.22 2.09
C ALA A 30 0.48 5.18 3.21
N CYS A 31 0.13 4.63 4.38
CA CYS A 31 -0.34 5.39 5.53
C CYS A 31 0.47 5.06 6.77
N ASN A 32 1.23 6.02 7.29
CA ASN A 32 2.09 5.83 8.47
C ASN A 32 1.31 5.75 9.79
N GLU A 33 0.01 6.06 9.80
CA GLU A 33 -0.81 6.03 11.02
C GLU A 33 -1.34 4.62 11.33
N CYS A 34 -1.86 3.93 10.31
CA CYS A 34 -2.50 2.62 10.48
C CYS A 34 -1.83 1.50 9.68
N ALA A 35 -0.77 1.81 8.93
CA ALA A 35 -0.08 0.87 8.03
C ALA A 35 -1.04 0.11 7.11
N PHE A 36 -2.14 0.75 6.71
CA PHE A 36 -3.15 0.12 5.87
C PHE A 36 -2.53 -0.33 4.54
N PRO A 37 -2.69 -1.60 4.14
CA PRO A 37 -1.98 -2.14 3.01
C PRO A 37 -2.57 -1.65 1.69
N VAL A 38 -1.80 -0.84 0.98
CA VAL A 38 -2.15 -0.26 -0.32
C VAL A 38 -0.93 -0.30 -1.22
N CYS A 39 -1.05 -0.86 -2.42
CA CYS A 39 0.05 -0.87 -3.39
C CYS A 39 0.34 0.55 -3.89
N ARG A 40 1.54 0.77 -4.44
CA ARG A 40 1.96 2.10 -4.92
C ARG A 40 0.98 2.69 -5.95
N THR A 41 0.49 1.87 -6.88
CA THR A 41 -0.47 2.30 -7.91
C THR A 41 -1.77 2.80 -7.31
N CYS A 42 -2.38 2.04 -6.39
CA CYS A 42 -3.62 2.45 -5.73
C CYS A 42 -3.41 3.68 -4.84
N TYR A 43 -2.27 3.78 -4.14
CA TYR A 43 -1.94 4.96 -3.35
C TYR A 43 -1.81 6.21 -4.23
N GLU A 44 -1.15 6.13 -5.38
CA GLU A 44 -1.03 7.26 -6.30
C GLU A 44 -2.38 7.68 -6.88
N TYR A 45 -3.21 6.70 -7.25
CA TYR A 45 -4.58 6.94 -7.73
C TYR A 45 -5.43 7.64 -6.67
N GLU A 46 -5.53 7.06 -5.47
CA GLU A 46 -6.31 7.65 -4.37
C GLU A 46 -5.82 9.04 -3.98
N ARG A 47 -4.51 9.26 -4.02
CA ARG A 47 -3.91 10.56 -3.69
C ARG A 47 -4.14 11.62 -4.78
N ARG A 48 -4.14 11.24 -6.06
CA ARG A 48 -4.26 12.19 -7.20
C ARG A 48 -5.70 12.43 -7.61
N GLU A 49 -6.49 11.37 -7.73
CA GLU A 49 -7.83 11.39 -8.33
C GLU A 49 -8.93 10.96 -7.35
N GLY A 50 -8.60 10.06 -6.41
CA GLY A 50 -9.57 9.52 -5.45
C GLY A 50 -9.79 10.41 -4.23
N SER A 51 -10.01 9.75 -3.09
CA SER A 51 -10.46 10.40 -1.85
C SER A 51 -9.38 11.22 -1.12
N GLN A 52 -8.12 11.12 -1.55
CA GLN A 52 -6.93 11.72 -0.94
C GLN A 52 -6.69 11.33 0.53
N VAL A 53 -7.45 10.37 1.07
CA VAL A 53 -7.40 9.94 2.46
C VAL A 53 -7.25 8.43 2.56
N CYS A 54 -6.65 7.95 3.64
CA CYS A 54 -6.58 6.54 3.94
C CYS A 54 -8.00 5.96 4.08
N PRO A 55 -8.33 4.86 3.38
CA PRO A 55 -9.67 4.28 3.45
C PRO A 55 -10.02 3.76 4.85
N GLN A 56 -9.02 3.35 5.66
CA GLN A 56 -9.21 2.85 7.03
C GLN A 56 -9.32 3.97 8.07
N CYS A 57 -8.28 4.80 8.25
CA CYS A 57 -8.24 5.80 9.33
C CYS A 57 -8.66 7.22 8.89
N LYS A 58 -8.94 7.42 7.60
CA LYS A 58 -9.28 8.73 7.00
C LYS A 58 -8.20 9.81 7.14
N THR A 59 -6.98 9.45 7.57
CA THR A 59 -5.83 10.36 7.52
C THR A 59 -5.49 10.73 6.08
N ARG A 60 -5.28 12.01 5.81
CA ARG A 60 -4.89 12.49 4.49
C ARG A 60 -3.55 11.88 4.03
N PHE A 61 -3.51 11.36 2.81
CA PHE A 61 -2.28 10.82 2.23
C PHE A 61 -1.23 11.92 2.05
N LYS A 62 -0.10 11.77 2.74
CA LYS A 62 1.08 12.62 2.55
C LYS A 62 1.79 12.22 1.27
N ARG A 63 2.44 13.18 0.59
CA ARG A 63 3.29 12.89 -0.57
C ARG A 63 4.50 12.08 -0.11
N LEU A 64 4.56 10.82 -0.52
CA LEU A 64 5.77 10.01 -0.46
C LEU A 64 6.72 10.53 -1.55
N LYS A 65 8.00 10.71 -1.21
CA LYS A 65 9.06 11.14 -2.14
C LYS A 65 9.75 9.92 -2.72
#